data_AF-A0A3D3EFQ1-F1
#
_entry.id   AF-A0A3D3EFQ1-F1
#
_cell.length_a   1.000
_cell.length_b   1.000
_cell.length_c   1.000
_cell.angle_alpha   90.00
_cell.angle_beta   90.00
_cell.angle_gamma   90.00
#
_symmetry.space_group_name_H-M   'P 1'
#
loop_
_entity.id
_entity.type
_entity.pdbx_description
1 polymer ?
#
loop_
_entity_poly.entity_id
_entity_poly.type
_entity_poly.pdbx_seq_one_letter_code
_entity_poly.pdbx_strand_id
1 'polypeptide(L)'
;MRLKTPLLSWSLYDWASSPVPTLHATFIFSVFFTTAVMPEGGSVAWAWMTSAAALLVAIAAPILGRLADQRGSAKTFLGLATILGSAATALLWFIEPDPRFALAALILSGLSIFVMEISFVFYNALLPSVSRPEDYGRA
;
A
#
# COMPACT_ATOMS: atom_id res chain seq x y z
N MET A 1 -10.02 -29.60 7.06
CA MET A 1 -8.70 -28.93 7.08
C MET A 1 -8.79 -27.76 8.07
N ARG A 2 -8.18 -27.84 9.27
CA ARG A 2 -8.16 -26.69 10.20
C ARG A 2 -7.05 -25.74 9.76
N LEU A 3 -7.40 -24.57 9.23
CA LEU A 3 -6.43 -23.51 8.95
C LEU A 3 -5.73 -23.14 10.26
N LYS A 4 -4.40 -23.14 10.28
CA LYS A 4 -3.63 -22.66 11.42
C LYS A 4 -3.81 -21.14 11.52
N THR A 5 -3.98 -20.60 12.72
CA THR A 5 -4.22 -19.16 12.97
C THR A 5 -3.25 -18.21 12.24
N PRO A 6 -1.95 -18.52 12.10
CA PRO A 6 -1.02 -17.68 11.33
C PRO A 6 -1.34 -17.59 9.84
N LEU A 7 -1.72 -18.72 9.22
CA LEU A 7 -2.10 -18.77 7.80
C LEU A 7 -3.38 -17.96 7.55
N LEU A 8 -4.37 -18.10 8.42
CA LEU A 8 -5.60 -17.33 8.33
C LEU A 8 -5.33 -15.81 8.47
N SER A 9 -4.48 -15.42 9.42
CA SER A 9 -4.14 -14.01 9.63
C SER A 9 -3.41 -13.42 8.42
N TRP A 10 -2.50 -14.19 7.82
CA TRP A 10 -1.77 -13.81 6.61
C TRP A 10 -2.72 -13.66 5.42
N SER A 11 -3.57 -14.65 5.16
CA SER A 11 -4.55 -14.59 4.06
C SER A 11 -5.58 -13.47 4.22
N LEU A 12 -6.01 -13.17 5.45
CA LEU A 12 -6.93 -12.04 5.69
C LEU A 12 -6.25 -10.69 5.45
N TYR A 13 -4.97 -10.56 5.79
CA TYR A 13 -4.19 -9.36 5.48
C TYR A 13 -4.07 -9.17 3.97
N ASP A 14 -3.71 -10.23 3.23
CA ASP A 14 -3.63 -10.24 1.77
C ASP A 14 -4.91 -9.69 1.15
N TRP A 15 -6.03 -10.30 1.53
CA TRP A 15 -7.35 -9.95 1.03
C TRP A 15 -7.71 -8.50 1.35
N ALA A 16 -7.49 -8.05 2.60
CA ALA A 16 -7.78 -6.70 3.03
C ALA A 16 -6.91 -5.63 2.34
N SER A 17 -5.70 -5.98 1.90
CA SER A 17 -4.79 -5.06 1.21
C SER A 17 -5.08 -4.91 -0.29
N SER A 18 -5.75 -5.89 -0.91
CA SER A 18 -6.06 -5.93 -2.35
C SER A 18 -6.83 -4.74 -2.95
N PRO A 19 -7.68 -3.98 -2.20
CA PRO A 19 -8.42 -2.85 -2.77
C PRO A 19 -7.56 -1.62 -3.06
N VAL A 20 -6.43 -1.44 -2.39
CA VAL A 20 -5.59 -0.24 -2.60
C VAL A 20 -4.94 -0.22 -3.99
N PRO A 21 -4.28 -1.28 -4.50
CA PRO A 21 -3.73 -1.25 -5.85
C PRO A 21 -4.83 -1.30 -6.94
N THR A 22 -5.96 -1.95 -6.65
CA THR A 22 -7.04 -2.15 -7.63
C THR A 22 -8.02 -0.97 -7.67
N LEU A 23 -8.64 -0.61 -6.55
CA LEU A 23 -9.68 0.42 -6.53
C LEU A 23 -9.06 1.82 -6.39
N HIS A 24 -8.07 2.00 -5.52
CA HIS A 24 -7.48 3.32 -5.31
C HIS A 24 -6.49 3.68 -6.42
N ALA A 25 -5.46 2.87 -6.65
CA ALA A 25 -4.38 3.23 -7.55
C ALA A 25 -4.74 3.15 -9.05
N THR A 26 -5.66 2.25 -9.45
CA THR A 26 -5.91 1.97 -10.87
C THR A 26 -7.32 2.30 -11.36
N PHE A 27 -8.39 1.80 -10.71
CA PHE A 27 -9.72 1.81 -11.35
C PHE A 27 -10.70 2.89 -10.88
N ILE A 28 -10.77 3.20 -9.58
CA ILE A 28 -11.80 4.10 -9.04
C ILE A 28 -11.23 5.48 -8.76
N PHE A 29 -10.31 5.58 -7.79
CA PHE A 29 -9.87 6.89 -7.33
C PHE A 29 -8.97 7.59 -8.35
N SER A 30 -8.10 6.85 -9.05
CA SER A 30 -7.32 7.38 -10.17
C SER A 30 -8.21 7.97 -11.28
N VAL A 31 -9.29 7.27 -11.65
CA VAL A 31 -10.26 7.78 -12.64
C VAL A 31 -11.02 8.98 -12.11
N PHE A 32 -11.49 8.94 -10.86
CA PHE A 32 -12.12 10.09 -10.21
C PHE A 32 -11.21 11.32 -10.20
N PHE A 33 -9.93 11.15 -9.84
CA PHE A 33 -8.96 12.22 -9.82
C PHE A 33 -8.76 12.84 -11.22
N THR A 34 -8.56 12.00 -12.23
CA THR A 34 -8.27 12.44 -13.61
C THR A 34 -9.48 12.97 -14.37
N THR A 35 -10.71 12.66 -13.93
CA THR A 35 -11.93 13.08 -14.64
C THR A 35 -12.77 14.12 -13.90
N ALA A 36 -12.69 14.17 -12.56
CA ALA A 36 -13.53 15.04 -11.74
C ALA A 36 -12.72 16.07 -10.94
N VAL A 37 -11.55 15.70 -10.40
CA VAL A 37 -10.72 16.63 -9.59
C VAL A 37 -9.82 17.48 -10.49
N MET A 38 -9.11 16.85 -11.42
CA MET A 38 -8.16 17.53 -12.31
C MET A 38 -8.27 16.99 -13.75
N PRO A 39 -9.32 17.39 -14.49
CA PRO A 39 -9.51 16.97 -15.90
C PRO A 39 -8.35 17.34 -16.81
N GLU A 40 -7.77 18.53 -16.60
CA GLU A 40 -6.65 19.05 -17.37
C GLU A 40 -5.33 18.69 -16.67
N GLY A 41 -4.54 17.80 -17.29
CA GLY A 41 -3.22 17.42 -16.79
C GLY A 41 -3.19 16.46 -15.60
N GLY A 42 -4.34 16.02 -15.08
CA GLY A 42 -4.43 15.10 -13.94
C GLY A 42 -3.69 13.78 -14.17
N SER A 43 -3.76 13.22 -15.39
CA SER A 43 -3.05 11.97 -15.73
C SER A 43 -1.53 12.11 -15.59
N VAL A 44 -0.99 13.26 -15.98
CA VAL A 44 0.45 13.55 -15.87
C VAL A 44 0.83 13.74 -14.40
N ALA A 45 0.01 14.49 -13.63
CA ALA A 45 0.24 14.69 -12.21
C ALA A 45 0.19 13.35 -11.42
N TRP A 46 -0.76 12.49 -11.74
CA TRP A 46 -0.89 11.15 -11.16
C TRP A 46 0.34 10.29 -11.49
N ALA A 47 0.81 10.31 -12.74
CA ALA A 47 2.00 9.56 -13.17
C ALA A 47 3.29 10.04 -12.47
N TRP A 48 3.44 11.36 -12.26
CA TRP A 48 4.56 11.90 -11.49
C TRP A 48 4.51 11.49 -10.03
N MET A 49 3.31 11.53 -9.43
CA MET A 49 3.10 11.09 -8.04
C MET A 49 3.44 9.61 -7.86
N THR A 50 2.95 8.73 -8.72
CA THR A 50 3.24 7.29 -8.63
C THR A 50 4.72 6.98 -8.89
N SER A 51 5.36 7.70 -9.82
CA SER A 51 6.80 7.59 -10.07
C SER A 51 7.62 8.02 -8.85
N ALA A 52 7.24 9.13 -8.22
CA ALA A 52 7.89 9.60 -7.00
C ALA A 52 7.70 8.61 -5.85
N ALA A 53 6.49 8.06 -5.66
CA ALA A 53 6.23 7.03 -4.67
C ALA A 53 7.09 5.78 -4.91
N ALA A 54 7.16 5.28 -6.16
CA ALA A 54 7.98 4.13 -6.52
C ALA A 54 9.48 4.36 -6.25
N LEU A 55 10.00 5.55 -6.56
CA LEU A 55 11.39 5.91 -6.25
C LEU A 55 11.64 5.93 -4.74
N LEU A 56 10.72 6.50 -3.97
CA LEU A 56 10.80 6.49 -2.50
C LEU A 56 10.78 5.07 -1.94
N VAL A 57 9.92 4.18 -2.48
CA VAL A 57 9.90 2.76 -2.11
C VAL A 57 11.25 2.11 -2.41
N ALA A 58 11.82 2.33 -3.59
CA ALA A 58 13.10 1.73 -3.98
C ALA A 58 14.24 2.09 -3.01
N ILE A 59 14.22 3.30 -2.45
CA ILE A 59 15.21 3.76 -1.47
C ILE A 59 14.86 3.25 -0.06
N ALA A 60 13.60 3.33 0.34
CA ALA A 60 13.17 3.02 1.71
C ALA A 60 13.12 1.51 1.98
N ALA A 61 12.72 0.69 1.01
CA ALA A 61 12.59 -0.76 1.14
C ALA A 61 13.85 -1.46 1.69
N PRO A 62 15.07 -1.26 1.15
CA PRO A 62 16.27 -1.91 1.68
C PRO A 62 16.64 -1.44 3.09
N ILE A 63 16.41 -0.17 3.41
CA ILE A 63 16.73 0.41 4.72
C ILE A 63 15.77 -0.15 5.78
N LEU A 64 14.47 -0.12 5.48
CA LEU A 64 13.42 -0.57 6.36
C LEU A 64 13.41 -2.09 6.53
N GLY A 65 13.67 -2.84 5.45
CA GLY A 65 13.83 -4.30 5.49
C GLY A 65 14.94 -4.71 6.44
N ARG A 66 16.14 -4.12 6.27
CA ARG A 66 17.27 -4.36 7.18
C ARG A 66 16.94 -4.02 8.64
N LEU A 67 16.23 -2.93 8.89
CA LEU A 67 15.84 -2.51 10.24
C LEU A 67 14.86 -3.50 10.89
N ALA A 68 13.90 -4.02 10.12
CA ALA A 68 12.96 -5.02 10.59
C ALA A 68 13.63 -6.36 10.89
N ASP A 69 14.59 -6.78 10.05
CA ASP A 69 15.34 -8.02 10.25
C ASP A 69 16.19 -7.98 11.53
N GLN A 70 16.85 -6.84 11.81
CA GLN A 70 17.71 -6.69 12.98
C GLN A 70 16.94 -6.65 14.31
N ARG A 71 15.71 -6.13 14.31
CA ARG A 71 14.89 -5.92 15.53
C ARG A 71 13.82 -6.99 15.74
N GLY A 72 13.63 -7.90 14.78
CA GLY A 72 12.54 -8.89 14.82
C GLY A 72 11.14 -8.27 14.87
N SER A 73 11.02 -7.00 14.47
CA SER A 73 9.82 -6.18 14.68
C SER A 73 9.00 -5.97 13.40
N ALA A 74 9.16 -6.86 12.41
CA ALA A 74 8.45 -6.80 11.12
C ALA A 74 6.93 -6.70 11.31
N LYS A 75 6.35 -7.43 12.27
CA LYS A 75 4.91 -7.36 12.59
C LYS A 75 4.48 -5.98 13.11
N THR A 76 5.31 -5.32 13.91
CA THR A 76 5.03 -3.96 14.42
C THR A 76 5.11 -2.94 13.30
N PHE A 77 6.14 -3.03 12.45
CA PHE A 77 6.26 -2.15 11.28
C PHE A 77 5.11 -2.34 10.29
N LEU A 78 4.69 -3.59 10.06
CA LEU A 78 3.51 -3.91 9.27
C LEU A 78 2.27 -3.22 9.83
N GLY A 79 1.99 -3.37 11.13
CA GLY A 79 0.84 -2.73 11.77
C GLY A 79 0.85 -1.20 11.68
N LEU A 80 2.01 -0.56 11.87
CA LEU A 80 2.17 0.88 11.73
C LEU A 80 1.92 1.34 10.29
N ALA A 81 2.46 0.62 9.30
CA ALA A 81 2.23 0.90 7.89
C ALA A 81 0.73 0.75 7.56
N THR A 82 0.08 -0.33 7.99
CA THR A 82 -1.36 -0.53 7.76
C THR A 82 -2.21 0.60 8.36
N ILE A 83 -1.91 1.04 9.59
CA ILE A 83 -2.64 2.16 10.22
C ILE A 83 -2.44 3.44 9.42
N LEU A 84 -1.20 3.76 9.04
CA LEU A 84 -0.89 4.98 8.29
C LEU A 84 -1.52 4.97 6.89
N GLY A 85 -1.43 3.86 6.17
CA GLY A 85 -2.00 3.71 4.83
C GLY A 85 -3.54 3.69 4.82
N SER A 86 -4.16 3.05 5.81
CA SER A 86 -5.62 3.08 5.97
C SER A 86 -6.12 4.46 6.38
N ALA A 87 -5.40 5.18 7.26
CA ALA A 87 -5.74 6.57 7.60
C ALA A 87 -5.61 7.50 6.39
N ALA A 88 -4.52 7.38 5.61
CA ALA A 88 -4.34 8.15 4.38
C ALA A 88 -5.48 7.89 3.37
N THR A 89 -5.83 6.62 3.15
CA THR A 89 -6.95 6.22 2.29
C THR A 89 -8.30 6.72 2.83
N ALA A 90 -8.54 6.64 4.13
CA ALA A 90 -9.77 7.13 4.75
C ALA A 90 -9.92 8.65 4.58
N LEU A 91 -8.82 9.40 4.67
CA LEU A 91 -8.83 10.85 4.46
C LEU A 91 -9.15 11.24 3.02
N LEU A 92 -8.97 10.34 2.04
CA LEU A 92 -9.39 10.59 0.66
C LEU A 92 -10.91 10.75 0.52
N TRP A 93 -11.69 10.30 1.50
CA TRP A 93 -13.15 10.53 1.56
C TRP A 93 -13.53 12.02 1.49
N PHE A 94 -12.66 12.91 1.99
CA PHE A 94 -12.92 14.36 2.03
C PHE A 94 -12.52 15.09 0.75
N ILE A 95 -12.04 14.36 -0.28
CA ILE A 95 -11.66 14.96 -1.56
C ILE A 95 -12.92 15.16 -2.40
N GLU A 96 -13.27 16.42 -2.63
CA GLU A 96 -14.37 16.81 -3.51
C GLU A 96 -13.90 16.95 -4.97
N PRO A 97 -14.80 16.87 -5.96
CA PRO A 97 -14.50 17.09 -7.38
C PRO A 97 -14.25 18.58 -7.69
N ASP A 98 -13.26 19.18 -7.04
CA ASP A 98 -12.79 20.54 -7.26
C ASP A 98 -11.24 20.53 -7.34
N PRO A 99 -10.64 21.19 -8.35
CA PRO A 99 -9.18 21.30 -8.50
C PRO A 99 -8.41 21.76 -7.26
N ARG A 100 -9.04 22.48 -6.33
CA ARG A 100 -8.44 22.88 -5.04
C ARG A 100 -8.00 21.68 -4.21
N PHE A 101 -8.66 20.54 -4.34
CA PHE A 101 -8.30 19.32 -3.63
C PHE A 101 -7.21 18.51 -4.33
N ALA A 102 -6.77 18.91 -5.53
CA ALA A 102 -5.84 18.11 -6.34
C ALA A 102 -4.52 17.79 -5.59
N LEU A 103 -3.92 18.79 -4.96
CA LEU A 103 -2.66 18.60 -4.22
C LEU A 103 -2.85 17.67 -3.01
N ALA A 104 -3.94 17.85 -2.25
CA ALA A 104 -4.25 16.99 -1.11
C ALA A 104 -4.49 15.54 -1.55
N ALA A 105 -5.23 15.35 -2.64
CA ALA A 105 -5.50 14.03 -3.23
C ALA A 105 -4.20 13.33 -3.67
N LEU A 106 -3.27 14.05 -4.30
CA LEU A 106 -1.97 13.51 -4.72
C LEU A 106 -1.09 13.13 -3.51
N ILE A 107 -1.01 13.98 -2.49
CA ILE A 107 -0.20 13.71 -1.29
C ILE A 107 -0.74 12.50 -0.54
N LEU A 108 -2.05 12.46 -0.28
CA LEU A 108 -2.69 11.35 0.44
C LEU A 108 -2.62 10.05 -0.37
N SER A 109 -2.83 10.12 -1.70
CA SER A 109 -2.71 8.94 -2.56
C SER A 109 -1.28 8.43 -2.64
N GLY A 110 -0.31 9.31 -2.81
CA GLY A 110 1.11 8.95 -2.85
C GLY A 110 1.57 8.35 -1.54
N LEU A 111 1.13 8.90 -0.40
CA LEU A 111 1.40 8.34 0.92
C LEU A 111 0.77 6.94 1.07
N SER A 112 -0.50 6.78 0.71
CA SER A 112 -1.18 5.48 0.79
C SER A 112 -0.49 4.41 -0.04
N ILE A 113 -0.15 4.72 -1.31
CA ILE A 113 0.56 3.81 -2.21
C ILE A 113 1.96 3.48 -1.65
N PHE A 114 2.74 4.50 -1.26
CA PHE A 114 4.07 4.29 -0.70
C PHE A 114 4.04 3.39 0.54
N VAL A 115 3.14 3.67 1.47
CA VAL A 115 3.05 2.91 2.72
C VAL A 115 2.58 1.48 2.47
N MET A 116 1.66 1.27 1.54
CA MET A 116 1.23 -0.07 1.12
C MET A 116 2.40 -0.88 0.57
N GLU A 117 3.18 -0.32 -0.36
CA GLU A 117 4.34 -1.00 -0.96
C GLU A 117 5.37 -1.38 0.11
N ILE A 118 5.64 -0.46 1.05
CA ILE A 118 6.49 -0.76 2.21
C ILE A 118 5.88 -1.84 3.11
N SER A 119 4.55 -1.87 3.27
CA SER A 119 3.89 -2.94 4.02
C SER A 119 4.12 -4.31 3.39
N PHE A 120 4.18 -4.40 2.05
CA PHE A 120 4.46 -5.65 1.35
C PHE A 120 5.89 -6.15 1.59
N VAL A 121 6.86 -5.27 1.79
CA VAL A 121 8.23 -5.67 2.18
C VAL A 121 8.21 -6.46 3.49
N PHE A 122 7.52 -5.95 4.52
CA PHE A 122 7.42 -6.61 5.81
C PHE A 122 6.52 -7.84 5.78
N TYR A 123 5.43 -7.77 5.03
CA TYR A 123 4.49 -8.88 4.86
C TYR A 123 5.16 -10.10 4.21
N ASN A 124 5.94 -9.89 3.15
CA ASN A 124 6.69 -10.95 2.49
C ASN A 124 7.79 -11.52 3.38
N ALA A 125 8.43 -10.70 4.22
CA ALA A 125 9.40 -11.19 5.22
C ALA A 125 8.77 -12.13 6.27
N LEU A 126 7.46 -12.05 6.50
CA LEU A 126 6.73 -12.95 7.41
C LEU A 126 6.35 -14.29 6.74
N LEU A 127 6.47 -14.42 5.42
CA LEU A 127 6.08 -15.63 4.69
C LEU A 127 6.72 -16.93 5.23
N PRO A 128 8.03 -16.97 5.57
CA PRO A 128 8.65 -18.18 6.13
C PRO A 128 8.10 -18.61 7.50
N SER A 129 7.39 -17.73 8.20
CA SER A 129 6.76 -18.05 9.48
C SER A 129 5.37 -18.68 9.34
N VAL A 130 4.75 -18.57 8.15
CA VAL A 130 3.38 -19.02 7.88
C VAL A 130 3.28 -20.21 6.93
N SER A 131 4.30 -20.43 6.08
CA SER A 131 4.37 -21.57 5.16
C SER A 131 5.64 -22.41 5.39
N ARG A 132 5.54 -23.72 5.14
CA ARG A 132 6.71 -24.60 5.15
C ARG A 132 7.47 -24.43 3.82
N PRO A 133 8.80 -24.66 3.78
CA PRO A 133 9.57 -24.62 2.54
C PRO A 133 9.01 -25.53 1.43
N GLU A 134 8.38 -26.64 1.83
CA GLU A 134 7.72 -27.62 0.95
C GLU A 134 6.46 -27.09 0.24
N ASP A 135 5.88 -25.99 0.76
CA ASP A 135 4.66 -25.36 0.24
C ASP A 135 4.97 -24.12 -0.62
N TYR A 136 6.25 -23.71 -0.73
CA TYR A 136 6.64 -22.58 -1.58
C TYR A 136 6.37 -22.91 -3.06
N GLY A 137 5.58 -22.08 -3.74
CA GLY A 137 5.26 -22.24 -5.16
C GLY A 137 4.12 -23.22 -5.48
N ARG A 138 3.43 -23.75 -4.46
CA ARG A 138 2.16 -24.47 -4.63
C ARG A 138 1.00 -23.51 -4.33
N ALA A 139 0.59 -22.77 -5.36
CA ALA A 139 -0.66 -22.03 -5.38
C ALA A 139 -1.62 -22.71 -6.37
#